data_AF-A0A7J7TSN6-F1
#
_entry.id   AF-A0A7J7TSN6-F1
#
_cell.length_a   1.000
_cell.length_b   1.000
_cell.length_c   1.000
_cell.angle_alpha   90.00
_cell.angle_beta   90.00
_cell.angle_gamma   90.00
#
_symmetry.space_group_name_H-M   'P 1'
#
loop_
_entity.id
_entity.type
_entity.pdbx_description
1 polymer ?
#
loop_
_entity_poly.entity_id
_entity_poly.type
_entity_poly.pdbx_seq_one_letter_code
_entity_poly.pdbx_strand_id
1 'polypeptide(L)'
;MLWEQGQTGKKERSNTLNIAIDNMCKKTRDLRRQLRKAIIDHVSDSFLDTTVPLLVLIEAAKNGREKEIKEYAAIFREHTNRLVEVANLACSMSTNEDGIKIVKIAANHLETLCPQVINAALALAARPKSQVVKKTMEMYKCTWENHIHVLTEAVDDITSIDDFLAVSESHILEDVNKCIIALRDQDADNLDRAAGAIRGRAARVAHIVTGEMDSYEPGAYTEGVMRNVNFLTSTAIPEFVTQVNVALEALNKNSLHVFDDNQFVDISKKIYDTIHDIRCSVMMIRTPEELEDVSDLEEDHEVRSHTSLQTEGKTDRAKMTQLPEAEKEKIAEQVADFKKVKSKLDAEIEIWDDTSNDIIVLAKKMCMIMMEMTDFTRGKGPLKHTTDVIYAAKMISESGSRMDVLARQIANQCPDPSCKQDLLAYLEQIKFYSHQLKICSQVKAEIQSLGGELIMSALDSVTSLIQAAKNLMNAVVQTVKMSYIASTKIIRIQSPTGPRHPVVMWRMKAPAKKPLIKREKPEETCAAIRRGSAKKKIHPVQVMSEFRGRQVY
;
A
#
# COMPACT_ATOMS: atom_id res chain seq x y z
N MET A 1 2.75 -33.73 46.99
CA MET A 1 1.51 -33.84 46.20
C MET A 1 0.62 -32.59 46.39
N LEU A 2 1.19 -31.38 46.26
CA LEU A 2 0.48 -30.10 46.49
C LEU A 2 1.01 -28.98 45.56
N TRP A 3 1.23 -29.28 44.28
CA TRP A 3 1.64 -28.27 43.28
C TRP A 3 0.87 -28.32 41.95
N GLU A 4 -0.10 -29.23 41.77
CA GLU A 4 -0.77 -29.44 40.47
C GLU A 4 -2.23 -28.99 40.39
N GLN A 5 -2.81 -28.36 41.41
CA GLN A 5 -4.25 -28.00 41.40
C GLN A 5 -4.55 -26.50 41.35
N GLY A 6 -3.67 -25.69 40.73
CA GLY A 6 -3.82 -24.23 40.68
C GLY A 6 -4.47 -23.64 39.42
N GLN A 7 -4.64 -24.40 38.34
CA GLN A 7 -5.07 -23.83 37.04
C GLN A 7 -6.36 -24.42 36.45
N THR A 8 -6.97 -25.41 37.10
CA THR A 8 -8.21 -26.03 36.64
C THR A 8 -9.42 -25.34 37.28
N GLY A 9 -9.87 -24.21 36.70
CA GLY A 9 -11.21 -23.70 37.00
C GLY A 9 -11.41 -22.18 37.17
N LYS A 10 -10.57 -21.31 36.60
CA LYS A 10 -10.88 -19.86 36.56
C LYS A 10 -11.64 -19.50 35.27
N LYS A 11 -12.79 -18.84 35.44
CA LYS A 11 -13.69 -18.35 34.37
C LYS A 11 -13.08 -17.20 33.54
N GLU A 12 -11.94 -16.65 33.97
CA GLU A 12 -11.16 -15.64 33.25
C GLU A 12 -9.79 -16.22 32.85
N ARG A 13 -9.40 -16.04 31.58
CA ARG A 13 -8.07 -16.42 31.07
C ARG A 13 -6.99 -15.74 31.93
N SER A 14 -6.12 -16.54 32.55
CA SER A 14 -4.97 -16.04 33.34
C SER A 14 -4.11 -15.10 32.49
N ASN A 15 -3.74 -13.93 33.01
CA ASN A 15 -2.86 -12.96 32.33
C ASN A 15 -1.56 -13.61 31.81
N THR A 16 -1.03 -14.61 32.50
CA THR A 16 0.15 -15.37 32.07
C THR A 16 -0.11 -16.19 30.80
N LEU A 17 -1.31 -16.74 30.64
CA LEU A 17 -1.71 -17.46 29.43
C LEU A 17 -1.89 -16.48 28.25
N ASN A 18 -2.47 -15.31 28.49
CA ASN A 18 -2.59 -14.28 27.45
C ASN A 18 -1.22 -13.77 26.97
N ILE A 19 -0.26 -13.59 27.88
CA ILE A 19 1.14 -13.23 27.53
C ILE A 19 1.81 -14.35 26.73
N ALA A 20 1.60 -15.62 27.10
CA ALA A 20 2.15 -16.75 26.36
C ALA A 20 1.55 -16.87 24.95
N ILE A 21 0.24 -16.64 24.81
CA ILE A 21 -0.46 -16.61 23.52
C ILE A 21 0.09 -15.47 22.65
N ASP A 22 0.20 -14.25 23.18
CA ASP A 22 0.74 -13.10 22.45
C ASP A 22 2.19 -13.34 21.99
N ASN A 23 3.03 -13.93 22.84
CA ASN A 23 4.40 -14.31 22.48
C ASN A 23 4.43 -15.40 21.39
N MET A 24 3.56 -16.40 21.48
CA MET A 24 3.46 -17.45 20.46
C MET A 24 3.00 -16.87 19.11
N CYS A 25 1.96 -16.03 19.10
CA CYS A 25 1.49 -15.33 17.90
C CYS A 25 2.61 -14.48 17.27
N LYS A 26 3.34 -13.70 18.09
CA LYS A 26 4.49 -12.92 17.62
C LYS A 26 5.58 -13.78 16.99
N LYS A 27 5.93 -14.91 17.63
CA LYS A 27 6.96 -15.82 17.11
C LYS A 27 6.54 -16.52 15.81
N THR A 28 5.28 -16.94 15.71
CA THR A 28 4.73 -17.50 14.46
C THR A 28 4.77 -16.46 13.33
N ARG A 29 4.39 -15.21 13.63
CA ARG A 29 4.45 -14.11 12.67
C ARG A 29 5.87 -13.81 12.20
N ASP A 30 6.82 -13.77 13.13
CA ASP A 30 8.24 -13.60 12.81
C ASP A 30 8.78 -14.72 11.91
N LEU A 31 8.42 -15.97 12.20
CA LEU A 31 8.81 -17.12 11.38
C LEU A 31 8.22 -17.03 9.97
N ARG A 32 6.93 -16.71 9.85
CA ARG A 32 6.24 -16.57 8.55
C ARG A 32 6.86 -15.44 7.72
N ARG A 33 7.22 -14.32 8.36
CA ARG A 33 7.97 -13.23 7.72
C ARG A 33 9.36 -13.67 7.23
N GLN A 34 10.11 -14.41 8.04
CA GLN A 34 11.41 -14.94 7.61
C GLN A 34 11.29 -15.93 6.46
N LEU A 35 10.27 -16.80 6.48
CA LEU A 35 9.98 -17.74 5.39
C LEU A 35 9.63 -17.00 4.09
N ARG A 36 8.76 -15.98 4.15
CA ARG A 36 8.46 -15.14 2.97
C ARG A 36 9.73 -14.51 2.42
N LYS A 37 10.54 -13.87 3.27
CA LYS A 37 11.80 -13.26 2.84
C LYS A 37 12.73 -14.27 2.15
N ALA A 38 12.93 -15.45 2.76
CA ALA A 38 13.79 -16.48 2.18
C ALA A 38 13.28 -16.99 0.82
N ILE A 39 11.97 -17.12 0.65
CA ILE A 39 11.38 -17.51 -0.64
C ILE A 39 11.56 -16.42 -1.68
N ILE A 40 11.34 -15.16 -1.31
CA ILE A 40 11.58 -14.03 -2.22
C ILE A 40 13.05 -13.90 -2.58
N ASP A 41 13.98 -14.18 -1.65
CA ASP A 41 15.42 -14.26 -1.95
C ASP A 41 15.66 -15.30 -3.06
N HIS A 42 15.06 -16.50 -2.94
CA HIS A 42 15.14 -17.54 -3.97
C HIS A 42 14.48 -17.15 -5.30
N VAL A 43 13.34 -16.44 -5.29
CA VAL A 43 12.65 -15.93 -6.49
C VAL A 43 13.53 -14.91 -7.19
N SER A 44 14.06 -13.94 -6.45
CA SER A 44 14.92 -12.86 -6.96
C SER A 44 16.17 -13.42 -7.65
N ASP A 45 16.78 -14.47 -7.10
CA ASP A 45 17.98 -15.09 -7.65
C ASP A 45 17.68 -16.05 -8.81
N SER A 46 16.71 -16.94 -8.64
CA SER A 46 16.52 -18.04 -9.60
C SER A 46 15.88 -17.56 -10.90
N PHE A 47 15.07 -16.50 -10.84
CA PHE A 47 14.43 -15.91 -12.01
C PHE A 47 15.17 -14.68 -12.57
N LEU A 48 16.41 -14.42 -12.13
CA LEU A 48 17.23 -13.34 -12.67
C LEU A 48 17.66 -13.62 -14.12
N ASP A 49 18.21 -14.82 -14.37
CA ASP A 49 18.76 -15.24 -15.66
C ASP A 49 18.10 -16.54 -16.14
N THR A 50 16.88 -16.43 -16.68
CA THR A 50 16.08 -17.59 -17.10
C THR A 50 16.41 -18.11 -18.50
N THR A 51 17.12 -17.32 -19.32
CA THR A 51 17.37 -17.62 -20.74
C THR A 51 18.80 -18.10 -21.03
N VAL A 52 19.78 -17.75 -20.19
CA VAL A 52 21.20 -18.03 -20.45
C VAL A 52 21.49 -19.54 -20.60
N PRO A 53 21.01 -20.45 -19.72
CA PRO A 53 21.27 -21.88 -19.87
C PRO A 53 20.73 -22.46 -21.19
N LEU A 54 19.59 -21.96 -21.67
CA LEU A 54 19.03 -22.36 -22.96
C LEU A 54 19.89 -21.89 -24.14
N LEU A 55 20.36 -20.64 -24.10
CA LEU A 55 21.20 -20.08 -25.17
C LEU A 55 22.54 -20.82 -25.27
N VAL A 56 23.18 -21.14 -24.15
CA VAL A 56 24.42 -21.93 -24.12
C VAL A 56 24.20 -23.33 -24.68
N LEU A 57 23.08 -23.98 -24.31
CA LEU A 57 22.71 -25.30 -24.85
C LEU A 57 22.50 -25.26 -26.37
N ILE A 58 21.77 -24.26 -26.87
CA ILE A 58 21.52 -24.09 -28.31
C ILE A 58 22.81 -23.80 -29.07
N GLU A 59 23.70 -22.99 -28.52
CA GLU A 59 24.97 -22.65 -29.17
C GLU A 59 25.90 -23.87 -29.25
N ALA A 60 25.97 -24.69 -28.20
CA ALA A 60 26.69 -25.97 -28.26
C ALA A 60 26.09 -26.91 -29.32
N ALA A 61 24.75 -26.95 -29.43
CA ALA A 61 24.05 -27.74 -30.42
C ALA A 61 24.33 -27.29 -31.86
N LYS A 62 24.31 -25.97 -32.12
CA LYS A 62 24.61 -25.40 -33.44
C LYS A 62 26.03 -25.71 -33.90
N ASN A 63 26.98 -25.79 -32.96
CA ASN A 63 28.37 -26.11 -33.23
C ASN A 63 28.67 -27.61 -33.31
N GLY A 64 27.68 -28.48 -33.10
CA GLY A 64 27.84 -29.93 -33.17
C GLY A 64 28.73 -30.52 -32.07
N ARG A 65 28.83 -29.84 -30.91
CA ARG A 65 29.67 -30.28 -29.79
C ARG A 65 28.98 -31.39 -28.99
N GLU A 66 28.93 -32.60 -29.55
CA GLU A 66 28.18 -33.75 -28.99
C GLU A 66 28.62 -34.21 -27.59
N LYS A 67 29.84 -33.91 -27.17
CA LYS A 67 30.32 -34.22 -25.81
C LYS A 67 29.82 -33.20 -24.78
N GLU A 68 30.00 -31.92 -25.07
CA GLU A 68 29.64 -30.81 -24.19
C GLU A 68 28.11 -30.64 -24.07
N ILE A 69 27.35 -30.99 -25.11
CA ILE A 69 25.89 -30.82 -25.06
C ILE A 69 25.23 -31.63 -23.94
N LYS A 70 25.81 -32.76 -23.54
CA LYS A 70 25.29 -33.55 -22.41
C LYS A 70 25.46 -32.82 -21.08
N GLU A 71 26.58 -32.13 -20.90
CA GLU A 71 26.85 -31.30 -19.72
C GLU A 71 25.93 -30.09 -19.69
N TYR A 72 25.82 -29.36 -20.82
CA TYR A 72 24.90 -28.22 -20.92
C TYR A 72 23.42 -28.61 -20.78
N ALA A 73 23.03 -29.81 -21.24
CA ALA A 73 21.68 -30.33 -21.03
C ALA A 73 21.41 -30.66 -19.56
N ALA A 74 22.42 -31.11 -18.82
CA ALA A 74 22.31 -31.32 -17.37
C ALA A 74 22.16 -29.97 -16.63
N ILE A 75 22.97 -28.96 -16.98
CA ILE A 75 22.87 -27.60 -16.41
C ILE A 75 21.50 -26.98 -16.69
N PHE A 76 21.00 -27.08 -17.92
CA PHE A 76 19.68 -26.58 -18.30
C PHE A 76 18.55 -27.28 -17.51
N ARG A 77 18.64 -28.60 -17.33
CA ARG A 77 17.68 -29.39 -16.54
C ARG A 77 17.73 -29.00 -15.07
N GLU A 78 18.91 -28.86 -14.49
CA GLU A 78 19.08 -28.44 -13.09
C GLU A 78 18.50 -27.05 -12.86
N HIS A 79 18.79 -26.10 -13.77
CA HIS A 79 18.20 -24.77 -13.72
C HIS A 79 16.66 -24.80 -13.82
N THR A 80 16.11 -25.64 -14.70
CA THR A 80 14.66 -25.85 -14.81
C THR A 80 14.06 -26.37 -13.51
N ASN A 81 14.67 -27.40 -12.93
CA ASN A 81 14.20 -28.00 -11.68
C ASN A 81 14.21 -26.96 -10.55
N ARG A 82 15.25 -26.13 -10.49
CA ARG A 82 15.35 -25.03 -9.51
C ARG A 82 14.23 -24.00 -9.70
N LEU A 83 13.92 -23.60 -10.94
CA LEU A 83 12.81 -22.68 -11.21
C LEU A 83 11.47 -23.25 -10.73
N VAL A 84 11.22 -24.53 -11.00
CA VAL A 84 10.00 -25.22 -10.57
C VAL A 84 9.94 -25.38 -9.06
N GLU A 85 11.04 -25.72 -8.42
CA GLU A 85 11.14 -25.81 -6.96
C GLU A 85 10.80 -24.47 -6.31
N VAL A 86 11.42 -23.38 -6.77
CA VAL A 86 11.19 -22.02 -6.24
C VAL A 86 9.75 -21.56 -6.49
N ALA A 87 9.16 -21.89 -7.64
CA ALA A 87 7.75 -21.61 -7.91
C ALA A 87 6.80 -22.37 -6.95
N ASN A 88 7.11 -23.63 -6.64
CA ASN A 88 6.34 -24.41 -5.67
C ASN A 88 6.52 -23.90 -4.23
N LEU A 89 7.71 -23.43 -3.88
CA LEU A 89 7.97 -22.75 -2.60
C LEU A 89 7.14 -21.46 -2.48
N ALA A 90 7.08 -20.65 -3.54
CA ALA A 90 6.21 -19.46 -3.58
C ALA A 90 4.73 -19.82 -3.37
N CYS A 91 4.26 -20.92 -3.98
CA CYS A 91 2.90 -21.41 -3.76
C CYS A 91 2.61 -21.79 -2.30
N SER A 92 3.62 -22.26 -1.55
CA SER A 92 3.40 -22.73 -0.17
C SER A 92 3.09 -21.60 0.82
N MET A 93 3.48 -20.35 0.50
CA MET A 93 3.26 -19.19 1.36
C MET A 93 2.15 -18.26 0.90
N SER A 94 1.69 -18.41 -0.35
CA SER A 94 0.58 -17.62 -0.88
C SER A 94 -0.75 -18.12 -0.34
N THR A 95 -1.71 -17.21 -0.15
CA THR A 95 -3.12 -17.52 0.13
C THR A 95 -4.00 -17.39 -1.12
N ASN A 96 -3.42 -16.97 -2.25
CA ASN A 96 -4.12 -16.82 -3.53
C ASN A 96 -4.34 -18.20 -4.20
N GLU A 97 -5.47 -18.84 -3.94
CA GLU A 97 -5.76 -20.17 -4.52
C GLU A 97 -5.72 -20.18 -6.05
N ASP A 98 -6.23 -19.14 -6.71
CA ASP A 98 -6.28 -19.09 -8.17
C ASP A 98 -4.89 -18.85 -8.77
N GLY A 99 -4.10 -17.94 -8.17
CA GLY A 99 -2.69 -17.75 -8.54
C GLY A 99 -1.85 -19.01 -8.33
N ILE A 100 -2.05 -19.73 -7.22
CA ILE A 100 -1.36 -21.01 -6.96
C ILE A 100 -1.68 -22.05 -8.04
N LYS A 101 -2.94 -22.13 -8.51
CA LYS A 101 -3.30 -23.05 -9.61
C LYS A 101 -2.57 -22.68 -10.89
N ILE A 102 -2.50 -21.39 -11.23
CA ILE A 102 -1.80 -20.90 -12.43
C ILE A 102 -0.31 -21.24 -12.37
N VAL A 103 0.36 -20.96 -11.24
CA VAL A 103 1.78 -21.27 -11.05
C VAL A 103 2.04 -22.77 -11.18
N LYS A 104 1.23 -23.63 -10.55
CA LYS A 104 1.37 -25.09 -10.65
C LYS A 104 1.19 -25.59 -12.08
N ILE A 105 0.24 -25.05 -12.82
CA ILE A 105 0.02 -25.40 -14.23
C ILE A 105 1.23 -24.99 -15.07
N ALA A 106 1.72 -23.75 -14.90
CA ALA A 106 2.89 -23.24 -15.62
C ALA A 106 4.16 -24.05 -15.31
N ALA A 107 4.38 -24.39 -14.04
CA ALA A 107 5.51 -25.20 -13.61
C ALA A 107 5.47 -26.62 -14.21
N ASN A 108 4.30 -27.28 -14.22
CA ASN A 108 4.12 -28.58 -14.86
C ASN A 108 4.38 -28.52 -16.37
N HIS A 109 3.96 -27.45 -17.05
CA HIS A 109 4.27 -27.27 -18.47
C HIS A 109 5.79 -27.16 -18.71
N LEU A 110 6.52 -26.44 -17.86
CA LEU A 110 7.99 -26.35 -17.97
C LEU A 110 8.67 -27.70 -17.73
N GLU A 111 8.25 -28.47 -16.73
CA GLU A 111 8.79 -29.82 -16.48
C GLU A 111 8.58 -30.75 -17.68
N THR A 112 7.39 -30.71 -18.29
CA THR A 112 7.06 -31.56 -19.45
C THR A 112 7.76 -31.09 -20.74
N LEU A 113 8.03 -29.80 -20.88
CA LEU A 113 8.70 -29.20 -22.03
C LEU A 113 10.23 -29.39 -21.99
N CYS A 114 10.83 -29.37 -20.79
CA CYS A 114 12.28 -29.49 -20.59
C CYS A 114 12.94 -30.66 -21.35
N PRO A 115 12.46 -31.92 -21.25
CA PRO A 115 13.06 -33.02 -22.01
C PRO A 115 12.90 -32.87 -23.53
N GLN A 116 11.84 -32.21 -24.01
CA GLN A 116 11.61 -31.98 -25.44
C GLN A 116 12.62 -30.98 -26.01
N VAL A 117 12.89 -29.90 -25.27
CA VAL A 117 13.92 -28.90 -25.62
C VAL A 117 15.30 -29.55 -25.67
N ILE A 118 15.64 -30.37 -24.66
CA ILE A 118 16.91 -31.12 -24.63
C ILE A 118 17.02 -32.07 -25.84
N ASN A 119 15.96 -32.80 -26.16
CA ASN A 119 15.96 -33.73 -27.30
C ASN A 119 16.09 -32.98 -28.63
N ALA A 120 15.46 -31.83 -28.79
CA ALA A 120 15.62 -30.98 -29.97
C ALA A 120 17.07 -30.46 -30.09
N ALA A 121 17.70 -30.08 -28.99
CA ALA A 121 19.09 -29.66 -28.95
C ALA A 121 20.05 -30.82 -29.32
N LEU A 122 19.83 -32.02 -28.78
CA LEU A 122 20.59 -33.22 -29.14
C LEU A 122 20.45 -33.58 -30.62
N ALA A 123 19.24 -33.50 -31.16
CA ALA A 123 19.01 -33.73 -32.59
C ALA A 123 19.74 -32.70 -33.45
N LEU A 124 19.79 -31.44 -33.00
CA LEU A 124 20.52 -30.37 -33.68
C LEU A 124 22.04 -30.61 -33.63
N ALA A 125 22.58 -31.06 -32.50
CA ALA A 125 24.00 -31.41 -32.39
C ALA A 125 24.40 -32.56 -33.32
N ALA A 126 23.54 -33.57 -33.45
CA ALA A 126 23.79 -34.70 -34.36
C ALA A 126 23.68 -34.30 -35.84
N ARG A 127 22.87 -33.28 -36.17
CA ARG A 127 22.63 -32.82 -37.55
C ARG A 127 22.66 -31.29 -37.68
N PRO A 128 23.81 -30.62 -37.43
CA PRO A 128 23.85 -29.15 -37.34
C PRO A 128 23.58 -28.43 -38.65
N LYS A 129 23.74 -29.10 -39.80
CA LYS A 129 23.49 -28.54 -41.13
C LYS A 129 22.03 -28.64 -41.57
N SER A 130 21.21 -29.44 -40.87
CA SER A 130 19.82 -29.68 -41.26
C SER A 130 18.93 -28.48 -40.95
N GLN A 131 18.35 -27.87 -41.99
CA GLN A 131 17.45 -26.72 -41.83
C GLN A 131 16.15 -27.08 -41.09
N VAL A 132 15.65 -28.31 -41.26
CA VAL A 132 14.44 -28.77 -40.57
C VAL A 132 14.68 -28.84 -39.06
N VAL A 133 15.84 -29.37 -38.64
CA VAL A 133 16.19 -29.50 -37.23
C VAL A 133 16.47 -28.14 -36.60
N LYS A 134 17.13 -27.22 -37.33
CA LYS A 134 17.28 -25.82 -36.89
C LYS A 134 15.93 -25.15 -36.62
N LYS A 135 14.98 -25.26 -37.55
CA LYS A 135 13.62 -24.71 -37.37
C LYS A 135 12.89 -25.35 -36.20
N THR A 136 13.08 -26.65 -35.98
CA THR A 136 12.51 -27.36 -34.84
C THR A 136 13.07 -26.84 -33.52
N MET A 137 14.39 -26.62 -33.43
CA MET A 137 15.00 -26.05 -32.23
C MET A 137 14.53 -24.62 -31.96
N GLU A 138 14.41 -23.78 -32.98
CA GLU A 138 13.90 -22.40 -32.82
C GLU A 138 12.45 -22.40 -32.34
N MET A 139 11.60 -23.31 -32.84
CA MET A 139 10.23 -23.48 -32.35
C MET A 139 10.20 -23.81 -30.86
N TYR A 140 11.01 -24.78 -30.42
CA TYR A 140 11.09 -25.15 -29.00
C TYR A 140 11.67 -24.04 -28.13
N LYS A 141 12.64 -23.27 -28.64
CA LYS A 141 13.19 -22.08 -27.96
C LYS A 141 12.09 -21.04 -27.71
N CYS A 142 11.35 -20.63 -28.75
CA CYS A 142 10.26 -19.67 -28.57
C CYS A 142 9.17 -20.20 -27.63
N THR A 143 8.86 -21.49 -27.72
CA THR A 143 7.88 -22.12 -26.82
C THR A 143 8.35 -22.10 -25.37
N TRP A 144 9.63 -22.37 -25.13
CA TRP A 144 10.24 -22.29 -23.80
C TRP A 144 10.21 -20.86 -23.25
N GLU A 145 10.66 -19.88 -24.04
CA GLU A 145 10.67 -18.46 -23.68
C GLU A 145 9.27 -17.95 -23.29
N ASN A 146 8.23 -18.41 -23.98
CA ASN A 146 6.85 -18.07 -23.62
C ASN A 146 6.42 -18.72 -22.29
N HIS A 147 6.71 -20.00 -22.06
CA HIS A 147 6.30 -20.69 -20.83
C HIS A 147 7.06 -20.18 -19.60
N ILE A 148 8.33 -19.82 -19.75
CA ILE A 148 9.11 -19.24 -18.65
C ILE A 148 8.62 -17.83 -18.30
N HIS A 149 8.21 -17.05 -19.31
CA HIS A 149 7.57 -15.76 -19.08
C HIS A 149 6.26 -15.91 -18.29
N VAL A 150 5.37 -16.82 -18.71
CA VAL A 150 4.12 -17.11 -18.00
C VAL A 150 4.37 -17.60 -16.57
N LEU A 151 5.36 -18.47 -16.35
CA LEU A 151 5.71 -18.88 -14.98
C LEU A 151 6.20 -17.68 -14.15
N THR A 152 7.02 -16.82 -14.73
CA THR A 152 7.58 -15.66 -14.03
C THR A 152 6.48 -14.70 -13.62
N GLU A 153 5.57 -14.34 -14.53
CA GLU A 153 4.42 -13.48 -14.22
C GLU A 153 3.51 -14.10 -13.16
N ALA A 154 3.19 -15.39 -13.29
CA ALA A 154 2.34 -16.08 -12.32
C ALA A 154 2.98 -16.15 -10.92
N VAL A 155 4.31 -16.33 -10.85
CA VAL A 155 5.04 -16.28 -9.57
C VAL A 155 5.04 -14.85 -9.02
N ASP A 156 5.28 -13.84 -9.85
CA ASP A 156 5.27 -12.44 -9.43
C ASP A 156 3.88 -12.05 -8.87
N ASP A 157 2.78 -12.48 -9.49
CA ASP A 157 1.38 -12.25 -9.06
C ASP A 157 1.04 -12.81 -7.66
N ILE A 158 1.70 -13.91 -7.25
CA ILE A 158 1.48 -14.51 -5.92
C ILE A 158 2.48 -14.02 -4.88
N THR A 159 3.45 -13.20 -5.28
CA THR A 159 4.45 -12.60 -4.39
C THR A 159 4.09 -11.16 -4.04
N SER A 160 4.32 -10.76 -2.78
CA SER A 160 4.09 -9.38 -2.37
C SER A 160 5.13 -8.46 -2.98
N ILE A 161 4.68 -7.38 -3.64
CA ILE A 161 5.58 -6.34 -4.15
C ILE A 161 6.45 -5.73 -3.04
N ASP A 162 5.93 -5.60 -1.82
CA ASP A 162 6.68 -5.01 -0.69
C ASP A 162 7.87 -5.89 -0.30
N ASP A 163 7.66 -7.21 -0.21
CA ASP A 163 8.71 -8.17 0.11
C ASP A 163 9.71 -8.25 -1.05
N PHE A 164 9.23 -8.26 -2.30
CA PHE A 164 10.08 -8.26 -3.50
C PHE A 164 10.99 -7.04 -3.59
N LEU A 165 10.47 -5.84 -3.35
CA LEU A 165 11.24 -4.60 -3.39
C LEU A 165 12.27 -4.54 -2.26
N ALA A 166 11.92 -4.98 -1.05
CA ALA A 166 12.84 -5.00 0.09
C ALA A 166 14.02 -5.97 -0.12
N VAL A 167 13.74 -7.15 -0.67
CA VAL A 167 14.78 -8.13 -1.05
C VAL A 167 15.63 -7.62 -2.20
N SER A 168 15.00 -7.08 -3.24
CA SER A 168 15.71 -6.55 -4.41
C SER A 168 16.63 -5.39 -4.04
N GLU A 169 16.19 -4.48 -3.18
CA GLU A 169 17.04 -3.40 -2.62
C GLU A 169 18.28 -3.97 -1.90
N SER A 170 18.09 -5.00 -1.07
CA SER A 170 19.17 -5.66 -0.33
C SER A 170 20.18 -6.34 -1.26
N HIS A 171 19.69 -7.08 -2.26
CA HIS A 171 20.55 -7.74 -3.26
C HIS A 171 21.29 -6.74 -4.14
N ILE A 172 20.65 -5.64 -4.56
CA ILE A 172 21.32 -4.59 -5.34
C ILE A 172 22.46 -3.98 -4.53
N LEU A 173 22.26 -3.72 -3.23
CA LEU A 173 23.34 -3.22 -2.38
C LEU A 173 24.51 -4.21 -2.29
N GLU A 174 24.21 -5.51 -2.16
CA GLU A 174 25.23 -6.56 -2.14
C GLU A 174 25.98 -6.64 -3.48
N ASP A 175 25.26 -6.62 -4.60
CA ASP A 175 25.85 -6.72 -5.93
C ASP A 175 26.67 -5.46 -6.28
N VAL A 176 26.24 -4.26 -5.84
CA VAL A 176 27.04 -3.02 -5.93
C VAL A 176 28.35 -3.17 -5.16
N ASN A 177 28.31 -3.72 -3.94
CA ASN A 177 29.53 -3.98 -3.17
C ASN A 177 30.44 -4.99 -3.89
N LYS A 178 29.89 -6.07 -4.47
CA LYS A 178 30.65 -7.05 -5.28
C LYS A 178 31.29 -6.40 -6.50
N CYS A 179 30.58 -5.52 -7.22
CA CYS A 179 31.13 -4.75 -8.34
C CYS A 179 32.33 -3.90 -7.91
N ILE A 180 32.22 -3.17 -6.78
CA ILE A 180 33.29 -2.30 -6.29
C ILE A 180 34.52 -3.13 -5.85
N ILE A 181 34.30 -4.27 -5.18
CA ILE A 181 35.38 -5.18 -4.79
C ILE A 181 36.06 -5.77 -6.02
N ALA A 182 35.29 -6.28 -7.00
CA ALA A 182 35.83 -6.84 -8.23
C ALA A 182 36.65 -5.82 -9.03
N LEU A 183 36.22 -4.56 -9.06
CA LEU A 183 36.98 -3.48 -9.69
C LEU A 183 38.34 -3.25 -9.00
N ARG A 184 38.35 -3.22 -7.65
CA ARG A 184 39.59 -3.05 -6.86
C ARG A 184 40.55 -4.23 -7.00
N ASP A 185 40.00 -5.43 -7.04
CA ASP A 185 40.75 -6.68 -7.20
C ASP A 185 41.19 -6.92 -8.66
N GLN A 186 40.79 -6.03 -9.58
CA GLN A 186 41.05 -6.09 -11.02
C GLN A 186 40.52 -7.37 -11.68
N ASP A 187 39.39 -7.86 -11.19
CA ASP A 187 38.74 -9.07 -11.68
C ASP A 187 37.61 -8.72 -12.66
N ALA A 188 37.92 -8.78 -13.95
CA ALA A 188 36.99 -8.44 -15.03
C ALA A 188 35.78 -9.39 -15.08
N ASP A 189 35.99 -10.69 -14.80
CA ASP A 189 34.92 -11.69 -14.86
C ASP A 189 33.91 -11.49 -13.73
N ASN A 190 34.40 -11.21 -12.51
CA ASN A 190 33.54 -10.91 -11.37
C ASN A 190 32.85 -9.55 -11.52
N LEU A 191 33.52 -8.55 -12.12
CA LEU A 191 32.92 -7.24 -12.38
C LEU A 191 31.76 -7.36 -13.38
N ASP A 192 31.97 -8.03 -14.51
CA ASP A 192 30.92 -8.22 -15.53
C ASP A 192 29.73 -8.99 -14.98
N ARG A 193 29.98 -10.05 -14.19
CA ARG A 193 28.90 -10.84 -13.58
C ARG A 193 28.08 -10.05 -12.56
N ALA A 194 28.75 -9.32 -11.66
CA ALA A 194 28.05 -8.49 -10.67
C ALA A 194 27.27 -7.35 -11.35
N ALA A 195 27.83 -6.73 -12.40
CA ALA A 195 27.14 -5.69 -13.15
C ALA A 195 25.94 -6.24 -13.94
N GLY A 196 26.07 -7.46 -14.49
CA GLY A 196 24.99 -8.20 -15.11
C GLY A 196 23.83 -8.45 -14.14
N ALA A 197 24.15 -8.85 -12.91
CA ALA A 197 23.15 -9.07 -11.86
C ALA A 197 22.43 -7.77 -11.46
N ILE A 198 23.17 -6.67 -11.25
CA ILE A 198 22.59 -5.35 -10.96
C ILE A 198 21.62 -4.94 -12.06
N ARG A 199 22.05 -5.03 -13.33
CA ARG A 199 21.24 -4.68 -14.50
C ARG A 199 19.98 -5.54 -14.57
N GLY A 200 20.10 -6.85 -14.41
CA GLY A 200 18.98 -7.79 -14.45
C GLY A 200 17.96 -7.52 -13.35
N ARG A 201 18.42 -7.35 -12.10
CA ARG A 201 17.54 -7.05 -10.96
C ARG A 201 16.87 -5.69 -11.10
N ALA A 202 17.59 -4.65 -11.52
CA ALA A 202 17.04 -3.31 -11.74
C ALA A 202 15.97 -3.32 -12.84
N ALA A 203 16.20 -4.06 -13.93
CA ALA A 203 15.21 -4.24 -14.99
C ALA A 203 13.97 -5.00 -14.50
N ARG A 204 14.15 -6.04 -13.69
CA ARG A 204 13.05 -6.79 -13.07
C ARG A 204 12.22 -5.92 -12.12
N VAL A 205 12.86 -5.11 -11.29
CA VAL A 205 12.19 -4.12 -10.43
C VAL A 205 11.33 -3.18 -11.26
N ALA A 206 11.88 -2.62 -12.35
CA ALA A 206 11.11 -1.76 -13.23
C ALA A 206 9.89 -2.47 -13.84
N HIS A 207 10.05 -3.73 -14.28
CA HIS A 207 8.97 -4.52 -14.88
C HIS A 207 7.84 -4.80 -13.88
N ILE A 208 8.17 -5.35 -12.70
CA ILE A 208 7.18 -5.69 -11.67
C ILE A 208 6.46 -4.44 -11.17
N VAL A 209 7.19 -3.34 -10.90
CA VAL A 209 6.56 -2.11 -10.45
C VAL A 209 5.67 -1.50 -11.53
N THR A 210 6.07 -1.55 -12.81
CA THR A 210 5.22 -1.07 -13.91
C THR A 210 3.92 -1.88 -13.99
N GLY A 211 4.01 -3.22 -13.98
CA GLY A 211 2.84 -4.09 -14.01
C GLY A 211 1.93 -3.89 -12.80
N GLU A 212 2.50 -3.71 -11.61
CA GLU A 212 1.74 -3.36 -10.41
C GLU A 212 1.05 -2.00 -10.57
N MET A 213 1.74 -0.97 -11.08
CA MET A 213 1.16 0.36 -11.29
C MET A 213 0.01 0.36 -12.30
N ASP A 214 0.03 -0.52 -13.30
CA ASP A 214 -1.07 -0.69 -14.27
C ASP A 214 -2.38 -1.18 -13.61
N SER A 215 -2.30 -1.77 -12.42
CA SER A 215 -3.48 -2.18 -11.65
C SER A 215 -4.19 -1.01 -10.94
N TYR A 216 -3.56 0.16 -10.84
CA TYR A 216 -4.09 1.35 -10.18
C TYR A 216 -4.67 2.36 -11.19
N GLU A 217 -5.59 3.20 -10.72
CA GLU A 217 -6.09 4.31 -11.55
C GLU A 217 -4.98 5.36 -11.76
N PRO A 218 -4.77 5.85 -13.00
CA PRO A 218 -3.79 6.90 -13.27
C PRO A 218 -4.02 8.15 -12.41
N GLY A 219 -2.96 8.64 -11.76
CA GLY A 219 -3.02 9.82 -10.91
C GLY A 219 -1.67 10.14 -10.26
N ALA A 220 -1.67 11.07 -9.30
CA ALA A 220 -0.44 11.58 -8.70
C ALA A 220 0.45 10.49 -8.05
N TYR A 221 -0.16 9.42 -7.53
CA TYR A 221 0.55 8.27 -6.98
C TYR A 221 1.29 7.48 -8.07
N THR A 222 0.56 6.96 -9.06
CA THR A 222 1.13 6.16 -10.16
C THR A 222 2.13 6.98 -10.98
N GLU A 223 1.85 8.26 -11.23
CA GLU A 223 2.81 9.18 -11.87
C GLU A 223 4.08 9.40 -11.03
N GLY A 224 3.94 9.46 -9.71
CA GLY A 224 5.06 9.58 -8.77
C GLY A 224 5.99 8.38 -8.82
N VAL A 225 5.43 7.17 -8.72
CA VAL A 225 6.19 5.91 -8.81
C VAL A 225 6.80 5.75 -10.20
N MET A 226 6.02 5.96 -11.26
CA MET A 226 6.48 5.80 -12.64
C MET A 226 7.56 6.81 -13.03
N ARG A 227 7.63 7.99 -12.41
CA ARG A 227 8.76 8.92 -12.61
C ARG A 227 10.09 8.29 -12.21
N ASN A 228 10.12 7.60 -11.06
CA ASN A 228 11.34 6.94 -10.58
C ASN A 228 11.67 5.70 -11.42
N VAL A 229 10.67 4.92 -11.82
CA VAL A 229 10.84 3.77 -12.73
C VAL A 229 11.40 4.21 -14.10
N ASN A 230 10.87 5.30 -14.66
CA ASN A 230 11.36 5.87 -15.92
C ASN A 230 12.79 6.38 -15.79
N PHE A 231 13.14 7.00 -14.67
CA PHE A 231 14.53 7.41 -14.40
C PHE A 231 15.48 6.22 -14.29
N LEU A 232 15.06 5.14 -13.60
CA LEU A 232 15.85 3.91 -13.49
C LEU A 232 16.17 3.32 -14.87
N THR A 233 15.15 3.16 -15.70
CA THR A 233 15.23 2.49 -17.01
C THR A 233 15.88 3.35 -18.09
N SER A 234 15.56 4.65 -18.12
CA SER A 234 16.00 5.56 -19.19
C SER A 234 17.31 6.28 -18.89
N THR A 235 17.77 6.28 -17.63
CA THR A 235 18.96 7.05 -17.22
C THR A 235 19.92 6.23 -16.38
N ALA A 236 19.51 5.75 -15.21
CA ALA A 236 20.43 5.12 -14.25
C ALA A 236 21.06 3.82 -14.78
N ILE A 237 20.25 2.90 -15.35
CA ILE A 237 20.76 1.65 -15.93
C ILE A 237 21.69 1.91 -17.13
N PRO A 238 21.33 2.73 -18.15
CA PRO A 238 22.23 3.01 -19.27
C PRO A 238 23.56 3.65 -18.87
N GLU A 239 23.53 4.59 -17.92
CA GLU A 239 24.72 5.27 -17.41
C GLU A 239 25.66 4.28 -16.69
N PHE A 240 25.09 3.43 -15.84
CA PHE A 240 25.84 2.36 -15.17
C PHE A 240 26.47 1.37 -16.15
N VAL A 241 25.70 0.88 -17.12
CA VAL A 241 26.22 -0.05 -18.14
C VAL A 241 27.36 0.59 -18.93
N THR A 242 27.23 1.87 -19.29
CA THR A 242 28.30 2.61 -19.97
C THR A 242 29.56 2.66 -19.12
N GLN A 243 29.43 2.99 -17.83
CA GLN A 243 30.57 3.07 -16.93
C GLN A 243 31.23 1.71 -16.67
N VAL A 244 30.44 0.64 -16.55
CA VAL A 244 30.96 -0.74 -16.43
C VAL A 244 31.77 -1.11 -17.66
N ASN A 245 31.29 -0.80 -18.87
CA ASN A 245 32.03 -1.07 -20.10
C ASN A 245 33.36 -0.31 -20.14
N VAL A 246 33.39 0.96 -19.72
CA VAL A 246 34.63 1.75 -19.60
C VAL A 246 35.59 1.11 -18.60
N ALA A 247 35.08 0.64 -17.46
CA ALA A 247 35.88 -0.05 -16.43
C ALA A 247 36.48 -1.36 -16.97
N LEU A 248 35.67 -2.19 -17.63
CA LEU A 248 36.11 -3.44 -18.25
C LEU A 248 37.15 -3.21 -19.36
N GLU A 249 36.99 -2.15 -20.16
CA GLU A 249 38.00 -1.76 -21.14
C GLU A 249 39.31 -1.32 -20.49
N ALA A 250 39.24 -0.55 -19.39
CA ALA A 250 40.42 -0.12 -18.64
C ALA A 250 41.14 -1.30 -17.98
N LEU A 251 40.40 -2.30 -17.49
CA LEU A 251 40.93 -3.58 -16.99
C LEU A 251 41.66 -4.34 -18.10
N ASN A 252 41.02 -4.53 -19.25
CA ASN A 252 41.62 -5.26 -20.36
C ASN A 252 42.87 -4.58 -20.95
N LYS A 253 42.92 -3.24 -20.88
CA LYS A 253 44.07 -2.44 -21.34
C LYS A 253 45.13 -2.19 -20.25
N ASN A 254 44.94 -2.73 -19.03
CA ASN A 254 45.79 -2.46 -17.86
C ASN A 254 45.99 -0.96 -17.58
N SER A 255 44.94 -0.15 -17.77
CA SER A 255 44.98 1.32 -17.65
C SER A 255 44.09 1.87 -16.53
N LEU A 256 43.81 1.09 -15.47
CA LEU A 256 42.93 1.52 -14.37
C LEU A 256 43.39 2.77 -13.63
N HIS A 257 44.68 3.10 -13.64
CA HIS A 257 45.17 4.30 -12.97
C HIS A 257 44.54 5.60 -13.54
N VAL A 258 43.96 5.56 -14.74
CA VAL A 258 43.27 6.69 -15.38
C VAL A 258 41.75 6.63 -15.16
N PHE A 259 41.25 5.54 -14.59
CA PHE A 259 39.84 5.32 -14.34
C PHE A 259 39.41 6.06 -13.06
N ASP A 260 38.26 6.72 -13.10
CA ASP A 260 37.70 7.40 -11.94
C ASP A 260 36.86 6.42 -11.11
N ASP A 261 37.51 5.81 -10.12
CA ASP A 261 36.87 4.91 -9.16
C ASP A 261 35.71 5.59 -8.41
N ASN A 262 35.81 6.89 -8.11
CA ASN A 262 34.77 7.60 -7.37
C ASN A 262 33.53 7.78 -8.24
N GLN A 263 33.71 8.12 -9.51
CA GLN A 263 32.61 8.20 -10.47
C GLN A 263 31.90 6.85 -10.63
N PHE A 264 32.64 5.74 -10.68
CA PHE A 264 32.04 4.41 -10.75
C PHE A 264 31.20 4.08 -9.50
N VAL A 265 31.73 4.38 -8.32
CA VAL A 265 31.01 4.18 -7.05
C VAL A 265 29.73 5.03 -7.01
N ASP A 266 29.79 6.28 -7.43
CA ASP A 266 28.65 7.19 -7.42
C ASP A 266 27.55 6.75 -8.41
N ILE A 267 27.93 6.32 -9.61
CA ILE A 267 26.97 5.77 -10.59
C ILE A 267 26.36 4.45 -10.09
N SER A 268 27.14 3.60 -9.43
CA SER A 268 26.64 2.35 -8.85
C SER A 268 25.66 2.61 -7.70
N LYS A 269 25.96 3.58 -6.82
CA LYS A 269 25.05 4.02 -5.75
C LYS A 269 23.76 4.62 -6.30
N LYS A 270 23.83 5.36 -7.41
CA LYS A 270 22.66 5.94 -8.06
C LYS A 270 21.61 4.90 -8.43
N ILE A 271 22.01 3.68 -8.83
CA ILE A 271 21.05 2.58 -9.05
C ILE A 271 20.36 2.20 -7.74
N TYR A 272 21.14 1.98 -6.69
CA TYR A 272 20.60 1.64 -5.37
C TYR A 272 19.64 2.71 -4.85
N ASP A 273 20.04 3.98 -4.89
CA ASP A 273 19.24 5.11 -4.42
C ASP A 273 17.92 5.22 -5.21
N THR A 274 17.96 5.01 -6.53
CA THR A 274 16.75 5.02 -7.36
C THR A 274 15.80 3.88 -6.99
N ILE A 275 16.32 2.68 -6.74
CA ILE A 275 15.51 1.52 -6.32
C ILE A 275 14.92 1.75 -4.92
N HIS A 276 15.70 2.34 -4.01
CA HIS A 276 15.23 2.77 -2.70
C HIS A 276 14.08 3.80 -2.81
N ASP A 277 14.22 4.79 -3.69
CA ASP A 277 13.19 5.80 -3.95
C ASP A 277 11.91 5.19 -4.55
N ILE A 278 12.04 4.21 -5.45
CA ILE A 278 10.91 3.44 -5.98
C ILE A 278 10.17 2.74 -4.83
N ARG A 279 10.90 2.00 -3.99
CA ARG A 279 10.32 1.30 -2.84
C ARG A 279 9.62 2.26 -1.87
N CYS A 280 10.27 3.36 -1.50
CA CYS A 280 9.67 4.39 -0.65
C CYS A 280 8.40 4.97 -1.29
N SER A 281 8.41 5.22 -2.60
CA SER A 281 7.26 5.76 -3.32
C SER A 281 6.09 4.78 -3.36
N VAL A 282 6.34 3.48 -3.56
CA VAL A 282 5.31 2.44 -3.50
C VAL A 282 4.73 2.32 -2.08
N MET A 283 5.56 2.49 -1.04
CA MET A 283 5.11 2.46 0.35
C MET A 283 4.33 3.72 0.78
N MET A 284 4.33 4.83 0.01
CA MET A 284 3.64 6.08 0.40
C MET A 284 2.12 5.96 0.54
N ILE A 285 1.50 4.97 -0.10
CA ILE A 285 0.07 4.68 0.03
C ILE A 285 -0.24 3.67 1.13
N ARG A 286 0.78 3.04 1.73
CA ARG A 286 0.62 1.96 2.70
C ARG A 286 0.87 2.44 4.13
N THR A 287 0.04 1.99 5.07
CA THR A 287 0.23 2.32 6.49
C THR A 287 1.30 1.43 7.15
N PRO A 288 1.99 1.89 8.21
CA PRO A 288 2.96 1.06 8.94
C PRO A 288 2.37 -0.25 9.50
N GLU A 289 1.06 -0.28 9.75
CA GLU A 289 0.35 -1.51 10.12
C GLU A 289 0.15 -2.44 8.92
N GLU A 290 -0.13 -1.97 7.69
CA GLU A 290 -0.18 -2.83 6.49
C GLU A 290 1.17 -3.50 6.19
N LEU A 291 2.29 -2.88 6.57
CA LEU A 291 3.64 -3.47 6.51
C LEU A 291 3.88 -4.53 7.61
N GLU A 292 3.09 -4.53 8.69
CA GLU A 292 3.09 -5.55 9.75
C GLU A 292 1.96 -6.60 9.62
N ASP A 293 0.86 -6.27 8.93
CA ASP A 293 -0.39 -7.03 8.77
C ASP A 293 -0.52 -7.74 7.41
N VAL A 294 0.52 -7.74 6.55
CA VAL A 294 0.61 -8.74 5.46
C VAL A 294 0.75 -10.18 5.98
N SER A 295 0.61 -10.41 7.29
CA SER A 295 0.59 -11.74 7.90
C SER A 295 -0.37 -11.88 9.07
N ASP A 296 -1.62 -12.20 8.73
CA ASP A 296 -2.54 -12.97 9.59
C ASP A 296 -3.56 -12.15 10.40
N LEU A 297 -4.42 -11.42 9.68
CA LEU A 297 -5.83 -11.33 10.05
C LEU A 297 -6.71 -11.98 8.98
N GLU A 298 -6.44 -13.25 8.66
CA GLU A 298 -7.41 -14.11 7.98
C GLU A 298 -8.09 -15.02 9.03
N GLU A 299 -9.04 -14.47 9.79
CA GLU A 299 -10.21 -15.25 10.18
C GLU A 299 -11.12 -15.32 8.93
N ASP A 300 -10.97 -16.41 8.17
CA ASP A 300 -11.98 -17.01 7.28
C ASP A 300 -12.83 -16.07 6.38
N HIS A 301 -12.23 -14.99 5.88
CA HIS A 301 -12.84 -14.13 4.86
C HIS A 301 -11.93 -14.03 3.66
N GLU A 302 -12.32 -14.71 2.57
CA GLU A 302 -11.71 -14.73 1.24
C GLU A 302 -11.03 -13.40 0.88
N VAL A 303 -9.70 -13.34 1.02
CA VAL A 303 -8.87 -12.33 0.34
C VAL A 303 -8.72 -12.82 -1.10
N ARG A 304 -9.72 -12.52 -1.92
CA ARG A 304 -9.64 -12.77 -3.35
C ARG A 304 -8.62 -11.79 -3.94
N SER A 305 -7.46 -12.32 -4.33
CA SER A 305 -6.50 -11.62 -5.18
C SER A 305 -7.21 -11.06 -6.40
N HIS A 306 -7.08 -9.75 -6.59
CA HIS A 306 -7.61 -9.05 -7.75
C HIS A 306 -6.74 -9.35 -8.98
N THR A 307 -6.79 -10.59 -9.46
CA THR A 307 -6.26 -10.94 -10.79
C THR A 307 -7.31 -11.75 -11.56
N SER A 308 -7.72 -11.17 -12.67
CA SER A 308 -8.52 -11.76 -13.76
C SER A 308 -10.04 -11.87 -13.60
N LEU A 309 -10.68 -11.52 -14.72
CA LEU A 309 -12.07 -11.69 -15.11
C LEU A 309 -13.05 -10.59 -14.66
N GLN A 310 -13.21 -9.63 -15.59
CA GLN A 310 -14.51 -9.06 -15.91
C GLN A 310 -15.60 -10.12 -15.79
N THR A 311 -16.37 -10.06 -14.71
CA THR A 311 -17.74 -10.56 -14.69
C THR A 311 -18.59 -9.45 -14.11
N GLU A 312 -19.69 -9.16 -14.81
CA GLU A 312 -20.62 -8.06 -14.58
C GLU A 312 -21.34 -8.16 -13.22
N GLY A 313 -20.64 -7.90 -12.12
CA GLY A 313 -21.20 -7.73 -10.78
C GLY A 313 -21.25 -6.25 -10.39
N LYS A 314 -22.44 -5.65 -10.35
CA LYS A 314 -22.61 -4.27 -9.85
C LYS A 314 -22.08 -4.16 -8.41
N THR A 315 -21.07 -3.33 -8.18
CA THR A 315 -20.52 -2.98 -6.84
C THR A 315 -21.63 -2.59 -5.84
N ASP A 316 -21.45 -2.83 -4.54
CA ASP A 316 -22.44 -2.43 -3.52
C ASP A 316 -22.64 -0.91 -3.50
N ARG A 317 -21.57 -0.15 -3.76
CA ARG A 317 -21.63 1.30 -4.01
C ARG A 317 -22.60 1.64 -5.15
N ALA A 318 -22.58 0.90 -6.26
CA ALA A 318 -23.53 1.12 -7.36
C ALA A 318 -24.96 0.70 -6.99
N LYS A 319 -25.16 -0.17 -6.00
CA LYS A 319 -26.49 -0.46 -5.45
C LYS A 319 -27.01 0.70 -4.59
N MET A 320 -26.13 1.46 -3.91
CA MET A 320 -26.50 2.64 -3.13
C MET A 320 -27.15 3.75 -3.98
N THR A 321 -26.76 3.90 -5.25
CA THR A 321 -27.40 4.87 -6.16
C THR A 321 -28.81 4.44 -6.61
N GLN A 322 -29.11 3.14 -6.52
CA GLN A 322 -30.38 2.51 -6.92
C GLN A 322 -31.37 2.40 -5.75
N LEU A 323 -31.06 2.94 -4.57
CA LEU A 323 -31.95 2.92 -3.40
C LEU A 323 -33.25 3.75 -3.64
N PRO A 324 -34.37 3.36 -2.97
CA PRO A 324 -35.60 4.16 -2.94
C PRO A 324 -35.36 5.57 -2.41
N GLU A 325 -36.15 6.53 -2.88
CA GLU A 325 -35.98 7.95 -2.53
C GLU A 325 -36.13 8.22 -1.02
N ALA A 326 -37.03 7.49 -0.35
CA ALA A 326 -37.22 7.60 1.10
C ALA A 326 -35.96 7.22 1.91
N GLU A 327 -35.21 6.20 1.47
CA GLU A 327 -33.95 5.80 2.12
C GLU A 327 -32.82 6.79 1.81
N LYS A 328 -32.78 7.33 0.58
CA LYS A 328 -31.84 8.39 0.21
C LYS A 328 -32.02 9.65 1.04
N GLU A 329 -33.27 10.01 1.36
CA GLU A 329 -33.58 11.15 2.22
C GLU A 329 -33.09 10.93 3.66
N LYS A 330 -33.30 9.73 4.22
CA LYS A 330 -32.79 9.33 5.54
C LYS A 330 -31.25 9.35 5.61
N ILE A 331 -30.58 8.85 4.56
CA ILE A 331 -29.12 8.94 4.42
C ILE A 331 -28.67 10.40 4.35
N ALA A 332 -29.36 11.24 3.57
CA ALA A 332 -29.02 12.65 3.43
C ALA A 332 -29.10 13.41 4.77
N GLU A 333 -30.09 13.12 5.60
CA GLU A 333 -30.22 13.68 6.95
C GLU A 333 -29.04 13.27 7.85
N GLN A 334 -28.69 11.98 7.87
CA GLN A 334 -27.54 11.48 8.65
C GLN A 334 -26.22 12.12 8.20
N VAL A 335 -26.02 12.27 6.89
CA VAL A 335 -24.84 12.92 6.32
C VAL A 335 -24.81 14.41 6.67
N ALA A 336 -25.96 15.09 6.68
CA ALA A 336 -26.05 16.50 7.08
C ALA A 336 -25.63 16.70 8.54
N ASP A 337 -26.07 15.81 9.43
CA ASP A 337 -25.65 15.82 10.84
C ASP A 337 -24.16 15.52 11.01
N PHE A 338 -23.62 14.58 10.24
CA PHE A 338 -22.18 14.32 10.24
C PHE A 338 -21.38 15.55 9.78
N LYS A 339 -21.82 16.24 8.72
CA LYS A 339 -21.17 17.48 8.25
C LYS A 339 -21.08 18.56 9.33
N LYS A 340 -22.06 18.64 10.25
CA LYS A 340 -22.00 19.55 11.41
C LYS A 340 -20.87 19.16 12.36
N VAL A 341 -20.71 17.87 12.67
CA VAL A 341 -19.62 17.36 13.52
C VAL A 341 -18.27 17.59 12.84
N LYS A 342 -18.16 17.26 11.56
CA LYS A 342 -16.97 17.53 10.74
C LYS A 342 -16.59 19.01 10.78
N SER A 343 -17.53 19.92 10.55
CA SER A 343 -17.24 21.36 10.56
C SER A 343 -16.70 21.84 11.91
N LYS A 344 -17.18 21.26 13.02
CA LYS A 344 -16.64 21.55 14.36
C LYS A 344 -15.23 20.99 14.52
N LEU A 345 -14.98 19.78 14.03
CA LEU A 345 -13.65 19.18 14.08
C LEU A 345 -12.65 19.96 13.21
N ASP A 346 -13.00 20.26 11.96
CA ASP A 346 -12.18 21.05 11.03
C ASP A 346 -11.77 22.39 11.66
N ALA A 347 -12.71 23.11 12.28
CA ALA A 347 -12.42 24.36 12.97
C ALA A 347 -11.42 24.19 14.13
N GLU A 348 -11.45 23.04 14.81
CA GLU A 348 -10.54 22.74 15.92
C GLU A 348 -9.16 22.24 15.43
N ILE A 349 -9.07 21.52 14.30
CA ILE A 349 -7.81 20.95 13.79
C ILE A 349 -7.06 21.88 12.83
N GLU A 350 -7.75 22.75 12.09
CA GLU A 350 -7.17 23.58 11.02
C GLU A 350 -6.21 24.64 11.57
N ILE A 351 -6.39 25.05 12.82
CA ILE A 351 -5.53 26.01 13.50
C ILE A 351 -4.18 25.43 13.95
N TRP A 352 -4.01 24.10 13.95
CA TRP A 352 -2.83 23.41 14.49
C TRP A 352 -1.92 22.85 13.39
N ASP A 353 -0.60 22.96 13.61
CA ASP A 353 0.45 22.26 12.89
C ASP A 353 0.53 20.81 13.34
N ASP A 354 0.51 19.90 12.36
CA ASP A 354 0.43 18.46 12.53
C ASP A 354 1.80 17.76 12.46
N THR A 355 2.88 18.47 12.10
CA THR A 355 4.24 17.91 11.92
C THR A 355 4.81 17.23 13.17
N SER A 356 4.26 17.49 14.36
CA SER A 356 4.67 16.85 15.63
C SER A 356 3.52 16.73 16.64
N ASN A 357 2.31 16.48 16.14
CA ASN A 357 1.10 16.34 16.96
C ASN A 357 0.24 15.17 16.48
N ASP A 358 0.55 13.99 17.00
CA ASP A 358 -0.14 12.75 16.66
C ASP A 358 -1.64 12.79 16.98
N ILE A 359 -2.08 13.57 17.96
CA ILE A 359 -3.51 13.74 18.26
C ILE A 359 -4.23 14.43 17.09
N ILE A 360 -3.61 15.46 16.49
CA ILE A 360 -4.17 16.17 15.33
C ILE A 360 -4.12 15.28 14.08
N VAL A 361 -3.04 14.52 13.88
CA VAL A 361 -2.92 13.56 12.77
C VAL A 361 -4.01 12.49 12.86
N LEU A 362 -4.23 11.91 14.04
CA LEU A 362 -5.27 10.90 14.27
C LEU A 362 -6.68 11.48 14.09
N ALA A 363 -6.93 12.70 14.56
CA ALA A 363 -8.21 13.38 14.35
C ALA A 363 -8.51 13.60 12.85
N LYS A 364 -7.51 13.99 12.07
CA LYS A 364 -7.62 14.13 10.60
C LYS A 364 -7.87 12.79 9.92
N LYS A 365 -7.13 11.74 10.30
CA LYS A 365 -7.30 10.37 9.77
C LYS A 365 -8.72 9.87 10.00
N MET A 366 -9.23 9.96 11.24
CA MET A 366 -10.62 9.57 11.55
C MET A 366 -11.66 10.39 10.77
N CYS A 367 -11.43 11.69 10.58
CA CYS A 367 -12.31 12.56 9.79
C CYS A 367 -12.37 12.15 8.30
N MET A 368 -11.21 11.83 7.72
CA MET A 368 -11.10 11.39 6.33
C MET A 368 -11.82 10.06 6.10
N ILE A 369 -11.53 9.05 6.91
CA ILE A 369 -12.15 7.72 6.78
C ILE A 369 -13.68 7.83 6.95
N MET A 370 -14.13 8.64 7.90
CA MET A 370 -15.56 8.87 8.13
C MET A 370 -16.24 9.56 6.93
N MET A 371 -15.56 10.48 6.24
CA MET A 371 -16.05 11.08 5.01
C MET A 371 -16.23 10.04 3.89
N GLU A 372 -15.27 9.13 3.74
CA GLU A 372 -15.34 8.03 2.75
C GLU A 372 -16.50 7.08 3.04
N MET A 373 -16.72 6.72 4.32
CA MET A 373 -17.88 5.94 4.75
C MET A 373 -19.21 6.64 4.42
N THR A 374 -19.29 7.96 4.62
CA THR A 374 -20.52 8.71 4.25
C THR A 374 -20.69 8.86 2.75
N ASP A 375 -19.61 8.98 1.98
CA ASP A 375 -19.68 9.07 0.53
C ASP A 375 -20.12 7.73 -0.10
N PHE A 376 -19.72 6.60 0.48
CA PHE A 376 -20.19 5.28 0.08
C PHE A 376 -21.72 5.18 0.11
N THR A 377 -22.37 5.66 1.17
CA THR A 377 -23.86 5.65 1.28
C THR A 377 -24.56 6.50 0.23
N ARG A 378 -23.82 7.41 -0.41
CA ARG A 378 -24.30 8.26 -1.50
C ARG A 378 -23.94 7.69 -2.87
N GLY A 379 -23.35 6.49 -2.91
CA GLY A 379 -22.93 5.82 -4.13
C GLY A 379 -21.70 6.44 -4.80
N LYS A 380 -20.83 7.10 -4.03
CA LYS A 380 -19.61 7.76 -4.52
C LYS A 380 -18.44 7.54 -3.55
N GLY A 381 -17.27 8.09 -3.86
CA GLY A 381 -16.08 7.91 -3.01
C GLY A 381 -15.36 6.57 -3.25
N PRO A 382 -14.27 6.32 -2.51
CA PRO A 382 -13.32 5.25 -2.82
C PRO A 382 -13.79 3.85 -2.44
N LEU A 383 -14.65 3.73 -1.42
CA LEU A 383 -15.17 2.44 -0.92
C LEU A 383 -16.14 1.84 -1.95
N LYS A 384 -16.01 0.56 -2.29
CA LYS A 384 -16.79 -0.11 -3.36
C LYS A 384 -17.76 -1.15 -2.80
N HIS A 385 -17.39 -1.80 -1.70
CA HIS A 385 -18.12 -2.89 -1.06
C HIS A 385 -18.48 -2.54 0.38
N THR A 386 -19.54 -3.18 0.91
CA THR A 386 -19.92 -2.99 2.32
C THR A 386 -18.80 -3.46 3.28
N THR A 387 -17.99 -4.43 2.86
CA THR A 387 -16.78 -4.88 3.57
C THR A 387 -15.78 -3.75 3.77
N ASP A 388 -15.61 -2.87 2.79
CA ASP A 388 -14.71 -1.72 2.86
C ASP A 388 -15.17 -0.72 3.93
N VAL A 389 -16.49 -0.55 4.11
CA VAL A 389 -17.08 0.29 5.16
C VAL A 389 -16.88 -0.32 6.55
N ILE A 390 -17.00 -1.65 6.65
CA ILE A 390 -16.73 -2.38 7.89
C ILE A 390 -15.26 -2.21 8.30
N TYR A 391 -14.34 -2.32 7.34
CA TYR A 391 -12.92 -2.09 7.56
C TYR A 391 -12.64 -0.63 7.96
N ALA A 392 -13.20 0.34 7.25
CA ALA A 392 -13.11 1.76 7.59
C ALA A 392 -13.56 2.05 9.04
N ALA A 393 -14.64 1.41 9.49
CA ALA A 393 -15.11 1.51 10.88
C ALA A 393 -14.10 0.94 11.90
N LYS A 394 -13.41 -0.18 11.57
CA LYS A 394 -12.34 -0.74 12.41
C LYS A 394 -11.16 0.24 12.52
N MET A 395 -10.72 0.82 11.41
CA MET A 395 -9.63 1.80 11.38
C MET A 395 -9.92 3.06 12.21
N ILE A 396 -11.17 3.53 12.20
CA ILE A 396 -11.61 4.64 13.07
C ILE A 396 -11.53 4.23 14.56
N SER A 397 -12.01 3.04 14.91
CA SER A 397 -11.96 2.53 16.29
C SER A 397 -10.52 2.46 16.82
N GLU A 398 -9.59 1.95 16.01
CA GLU A 398 -8.17 1.83 16.34
C GLU A 398 -7.50 3.19 16.49
N SER A 399 -7.77 4.12 15.57
CA SER A 399 -7.30 5.50 15.67
C SER A 399 -7.80 6.19 16.94
N GLY A 400 -9.05 5.93 17.34
CA GLY A 400 -9.61 6.38 18.62
C GLY A 400 -8.90 5.77 19.82
N SER A 401 -8.56 4.48 19.77
CA SER A 401 -7.82 3.79 20.84
C SER A 401 -6.40 4.34 20.99
N ARG A 402 -5.71 4.66 19.90
CA ARG A 402 -4.39 5.30 19.94
C ARG A 402 -4.47 6.74 20.46
N MET A 403 -5.51 7.48 20.09
CA MET A 403 -5.78 8.81 20.64
C MET A 403 -6.01 8.74 22.15
N ASP A 404 -6.73 7.73 22.65
CA ASP A 404 -6.93 7.50 24.08
C ASP A 404 -5.59 7.41 24.82
N VAL A 405 -4.68 6.56 24.34
CA VAL A 405 -3.37 6.34 24.96
C VAL A 405 -2.59 7.66 25.08
N LEU A 406 -2.49 8.44 24.00
CA LEU A 406 -1.75 9.70 23.96
C LEU A 406 -2.38 10.76 24.88
N ALA A 407 -3.70 10.96 24.78
CA ALA A 407 -4.40 11.95 25.58
C ALA A 407 -4.44 11.56 27.07
N ARG A 408 -4.44 10.26 27.41
CA ARG A 408 -4.36 9.77 28.79
C ARG A 408 -3.00 10.03 29.42
N GLN A 409 -1.91 9.98 28.64
CA GLN A 409 -0.59 10.44 29.10
C GLN A 409 -0.58 11.93 29.43
N ILE A 410 -1.23 12.77 28.61
CA ILE A 410 -1.40 14.20 28.88
C ILE A 410 -2.23 14.41 30.15
N ALA A 411 -3.35 13.71 30.31
CA ALA A 411 -4.20 13.79 31.51
C ALA A 411 -3.43 13.41 32.79
N ASN A 412 -2.56 12.39 32.73
CA ASN A 412 -1.75 11.96 33.86
C ASN A 412 -0.69 12.97 34.28
N GLN A 413 -0.19 13.76 33.33
CA GLN A 413 0.80 14.81 33.58
C GLN A 413 0.14 16.15 33.98
N CYS A 414 -1.17 16.30 33.78
CA CYS A 414 -1.89 17.54 34.07
C CYS A 414 -2.00 17.78 35.58
N PRO A 415 -1.48 18.91 36.09
CA PRO A 415 -1.54 19.25 37.52
C PRO A 415 -2.90 19.81 37.95
N ASP A 416 -3.73 20.26 37.01
CA ASP A 416 -5.06 20.83 37.27
C ASP A 416 -6.09 19.68 37.36
N PRO A 417 -6.65 19.40 38.55
CA PRO A 417 -7.52 18.25 38.75
C PRO A 417 -8.83 18.37 37.97
N SER A 418 -9.38 19.57 37.79
CA SER A 418 -10.61 19.79 37.02
C SER A 418 -10.36 19.48 35.55
N CYS A 419 -9.29 20.03 34.98
CA CYS A 419 -8.94 19.80 33.58
C CYS A 419 -8.62 18.32 33.30
N LYS A 420 -7.96 17.65 34.25
CA LYS A 420 -7.69 16.21 34.18
C LYS A 420 -8.98 15.39 34.18
N GLN A 421 -9.92 15.72 35.06
CA GLN A 421 -11.20 15.00 35.17
C GLN A 421 -12.03 15.13 33.89
N ASP A 422 -12.12 16.34 33.35
CA ASP A 422 -12.83 16.62 32.10
C ASP A 422 -12.22 15.84 30.91
N LEU A 423 -10.89 15.85 30.79
CA LEU A 423 -10.20 15.10 29.73
C LEU A 423 -10.42 13.59 29.88
N LEU A 424 -10.32 13.04 31.10
CA LEU A 424 -10.60 11.62 31.35
C LEU A 424 -12.05 11.24 31.03
N ALA A 425 -13.03 12.12 31.27
CA ALA A 425 -14.43 11.87 30.93
C ALA A 425 -14.64 11.72 29.41
N TYR A 426 -13.96 12.55 28.60
CA TYR A 426 -14.00 12.40 27.14
C TYR A 426 -13.23 11.17 26.65
N LEU A 427 -12.16 10.77 27.34
CA LEU A 427 -11.41 9.56 27.03
C LEU A 427 -12.22 8.29 27.29
N GLU A 428 -13.01 8.25 28.37
CA GLU A 428 -13.95 7.13 28.58
C GLU A 428 -15.04 7.08 27.49
N GLN A 429 -15.47 8.23 26.94
CA GLN A 429 -16.36 8.26 25.78
C GLN A 429 -15.67 7.75 24.51
N ILE A 430 -14.42 8.13 24.25
CA ILE A 430 -13.63 7.58 23.12
C ILE A 430 -13.53 6.06 23.25
N LYS A 431 -13.13 5.57 24.42
CA LYS A 431 -13.00 4.13 24.67
C LYS A 431 -14.33 3.39 24.46
N PHE A 432 -15.44 3.93 24.99
CA PHE A 432 -16.76 3.37 24.80
C PHE A 432 -17.16 3.32 23.32
N TYR A 433 -17.05 4.44 22.59
CA TYR A 433 -17.47 4.51 21.19
C TYR A 433 -16.54 3.74 20.24
N SER A 434 -15.23 3.69 20.50
CA SER A 434 -14.30 2.80 19.77
C SER A 434 -14.69 1.34 19.95
N HIS A 435 -14.97 0.91 21.19
CA HIS A 435 -15.41 -0.46 21.44
C HIS A 435 -16.77 -0.77 20.79
N GLN A 436 -17.73 0.15 20.88
CA GLN A 436 -19.02 0.03 20.21
C GLN A 436 -18.85 -0.10 18.69
N LEU A 437 -18.00 0.73 18.08
CA LEU A 437 -17.74 0.71 16.64
C LEU A 437 -17.07 -0.60 16.21
N LYS A 438 -16.16 -1.14 17.04
CA LYS A 438 -15.52 -2.45 16.84
C LYS A 438 -16.51 -3.62 16.93
N ILE A 439 -17.40 -3.62 17.91
CA ILE A 439 -18.45 -4.66 18.01
C ILE A 439 -19.41 -4.55 16.84
N CYS A 440 -19.87 -3.33 16.52
CA CYS A 440 -20.80 -3.12 15.41
C CYS A 440 -20.20 -3.52 14.06
N SER A 441 -18.89 -3.40 13.87
CA SER A 441 -18.23 -3.84 12.63
C SER A 441 -18.06 -5.37 12.57
N GLN A 442 -17.93 -6.05 13.71
CA GLN A 442 -17.82 -7.52 13.79
C GLN A 442 -19.17 -8.24 13.62
N VAL A 443 -20.20 -7.84 14.38
CA VAL A 443 -21.54 -8.50 14.39
C VAL A 443 -22.24 -8.41 13.02
N LYS A 444 -21.86 -7.44 12.19
CA LYS A 444 -22.50 -7.16 10.90
C LYS A 444 -21.78 -7.78 9.70
N ALA A 445 -20.60 -8.38 9.90
CA ALA A 445 -19.91 -9.19 8.88
C ALA A 445 -20.56 -10.58 8.72
N GLU A 446 -21.10 -11.15 9.80
CA GLU A 446 -21.74 -12.48 9.80
C GLU A 446 -23.07 -12.54 9.01
N ILE A 447 -23.70 -11.40 8.73
CA ILE A 447 -25.04 -11.31 8.10
C ILE A 447 -24.97 -11.40 6.55
N GLN A 448 -23.78 -11.32 5.95
CA GLN A 448 -23.62 -11.26 4.49
C GLN A 448 -23.76 -12.59 3.72
N SER A 449 -24.02 -13.72 4.39
CA SER A 449 -24.00 -15.06 3.76
C SER A 449 -25.32 -15.57 3.16
N LEU A 450 -26.44 -14.81 3.20
CA LEU A 450 -27.76 -15.30 2.77
C LEU A 450 -28.48 -14.34 1.80
N GLY A 451 -28.58 -14.72 0.53
CA GLY A 451 -28.99 -13.83 -0.58
C GLY A 451 -30.43 -13.28 -0.57
N GLY A 452 -30.63 -12.23 -1.38
CA GLY A 452 -31.93 -11.76 -1.91
C GLY A 452 -32.61 -10.62 -1.15
N GLU A 453 -32.85 -10.79 0.15
CA GLU A 453 -33.57 -9.83 1.02
C GLU A 453 -32.62 -8.78 1.66
N LEU A 454 -31.36 -8.76 1.21
CA LEU A 454 -30.19 -8.28 1.93
C LEU A 454 -29.91 -6.76 1.83
N ILE A 455 -30.51 -6.03 0.87
CA ILE A 455 -30.11 -4.64 0.59
C ILE A 455 -30.50 -3.69 1.74
N MET A 456 -31.69 -3.85 2.32
CA MET A 456 -32.15 -3.01 3.43
C MET A 456 -31.39 -3.34 4.73
N SER A 457 -31.12 -4.62 5.00
CA SER A 457 -30.33 -5.06 6.16
C SER A 457 -28.87 -4.59 6.08
N ALA A 458 -28.26 -4.63 4.88
CA ALA A 458 -26.93 -4.08 4.64
C ALA A 458 -26.88 -2.54 4.76
N LEU A 459 -27.96 -1.84 4.40
CA LEU A 459 -28.06 -0.39 4.55
C LEU A 459 -28.22 0.03 6.02
N ASP A 460 -29.10 -0.62 6.77
CA ASP A 460 -29.24 -0.41 8.23
C ASP A 460 -27.94 -0.78 8.96
N SER A 461 -27.21 -1.75 8.41
CA SER A 461 -25.88 -2.10 8.87
C SER A 461 -24.90 -0.93 8.77
N VAL A 462 -24.74 -0.40 7.55
CA VAL A 462 -23.82 0.70 7.20
C VAL A 462 -24.19 2.02 7.88
N THR A 463 -25.47 2.39 7.89
CA THR A 463 -25.94 3.64 8.52
C THR A 463 -25.73 3.64 10.02
N SER A 464 -25.89 2.49 10.70
CA SER A 464 -25.57 2.40 12.14
C SER A 464 -24.07 2.43 12.43
N LEU A 465 -23.20 1.94 11.53
CA LEU A 465 -21.74 2.12 11.66
C LEU A 465 -21.36 3.59 11.56
N ILE A 466 -21.95 4.31 10.61
CA ILE A 466 -21.77 5.75 10.45
C ILE A 466 -22.26 6.50 11.69
N GLN A 467 -23.41 6.11 12.25
CA GLN A 467 -23.92 6.73 13.47
C GLN A 467 -23.00 6.50 14.67
N ALA A 468 -22.44 5.30 14.84
CA ALA A 468 -21.48 5.00 15.89
C ALA A 468 -20.18 5.80 15.72
N ALA A 469 -19.65 5.88 14.49
CA ALA A 469 -18.47 6.67 14.17
C ALA A 469 -18.71 8.18 14.37
N LYS A 470 -19.92 8.71 14.08
CA LYS A 470 -20.29 10.10 14.40
C LYS A 470 -20.20 10.39 15.89
N ASN A 471 -20.66 9.45 16.74
CA ASN A 471 -20.59 9.63 18.19
C ASN A 471 -19.14 9.67 18.68
N LEU A 472 -18.29 8.79 18.16
CA LEU A 472 -16.85 8.82 18.42
C LEU A 472 -16.24 10.16 17.98
N MET A 473 -16.58 10.66 16.79
CA MET A 473 -16.08 11.94 16.26
C MET A 473 -16.45 13.14 17.14
N ASN A 474 -17.64 13.15 17.76
CA ASN A 474 -17.99 14.19 18.72
C ASN A 474 -17.09 14.15 19.97
N ALA A 475 -16.74 12.97 20.47
CA ALA A 475 -15.79 12.81 21.57
C ALA A 475 -14.37 13.22 21.16
N VAL A 476 -13.96 12.95 19.92
CA VAL A 476 -12.67 13.38 19.34
C VAL A 476 -12.55 14.91 19.35
N VAL A 477 -13.58 15.64 18.92
CA VAL A 477 -13.56 17.13 18.95
C VAL A 477 -13.24 17.66 20.35
N GLN A 478 -13.93 17.14 21.37
CA GLN A 478 -13.70 17.57 22.75
C GLN A 478 -12.35 17.13 23.28
N THR A 479 -11.88 15.93 22.90
CA THR A 479 -10.59 15.40 23.31
C THR A 479 -9.44 16.23 22.76
N VAL A 480 -9.49 16.67 21.50
CA VAL A 480 -8.48 17.58 20.93
C VAL A 480 -8.41 18.88 21.73
N LYS A 481 -9.57 19.52 21.96
CA LYS A 481 -9.67 20.78 22.70
C LYS A 481 -9.15 20.67 24.14
N MET A 482 -9.58 19.62 24.85
CA MET A 482 -9.19 19.41 26.24
C MET A 482 -7.73 18.96 26.38
N SER A 483 -7.20 18.20 25.42
CA SER A 483 -5.78 17.83 25.39
C SER A 483 -4.90 19.07 25.24
N TYR A 484 -5.30 20.02 24.39
CA TYR A 484 -4.61 21.31 24.29
C TYR A 484 -4.62 22.07 25.62
N ILE A 485 -5.80 22.26 26.23
CA ILE A 485 -5.92 22.98 27.50
C ILE A 485 -5.06 22.30 28.58
N ALA A 486 -5.13 20.98 28.71
CA ALA A 486 -4.31 20.22 29.65
C ALA A 486 -2.80 20.40 29.40
N SER A 487 -2.36 20.33 28.14
CA SER A 487 -0.95 20.59 27.77
C SER A 487 -0.48 21.99 28.14
N THR A 488 -1.31 23.03 27.97
CA THR A 488 -0.92 24.40 28.38
C THR A 488 -0.76 24.54 29.90
N LYS A 489 -1.56 23.82 30.68
CA LYS A 489 -1.47 23.81 32.15
C LYS A 489 -0.21 23.08 32.64
N ILE A 490 0.23 22.04 31.93
CA ILE A 490 1.49 21.33 32.20
C ILE A 490 2.68 22.29 32.03
N ILE A 491 2.71 23.05 30.93
CA ILE A 491 3.81 23.97 30.60
C ILE A 491 3.87 25.15 31.58
N ARG A 492 2.73 25.69 32.04
CA ARG A 492 2.69 26.88 32.90
C ARG A 492 3.19 26.67 34.33
N ILE A 493 3.20 25.43 34.84
CA ILE A 493 3.50 25.14 36.25
C ILE A 493 4.94 24.60 36.45
N GLN A 494 5.65 24.25 35.37
CA GLN A 494 7.01 23.71 35.44
C GLN A 494 8.07 24.83 35.36
N SER A 495 8.85 24.99 36.43
CA SER A 495 10.07 25.81 36.52
C SER A 495 11.31 25.01 36.03
N PRO A 496 12.45 25.64 35.67
CA PRO A 496 13.42 25.19 34.65
C PRO A 496 14.37 24.03 35.03
N THR A 497 14.01 23.15 35.95
CA THR A 497 14.90 22.05 36.39
C THR A 497 14.25 20.69 36.15
N GLY A 498 14.38 20.16 34.93
CA GLY A 498 14.09 18.75 34.60
C GLY A 498 13.68 18.53 33.14
N PRO A 499 14.35 17.65 32.36
CA PRO A 499 13.95 17.36 30.99
C PRO A 499 12.82 16.34 31.00
N ARG A 500 11.58 16.80 30.77
CA ARG A 500 10.51 15.92 30.28
C ARG A 500 9.94 16.51 29.01
N HIS A 501 10.13 15.80 27.91
CA HIS A 501 9.59 16.19 26.62
C HIS A 501 8.05 16.15 26.68
N PRO A 502 7.36 17.18 26.16
CA PRO A 502 5.90 17.17 26.06
C PRO A 502 5.45 16.00 25.18
N VAL A 503 4.37 15.31 25.59
CA VAL A 503 3.82 14.14 24.87
C VAL A 503 3.49 14.44 23.41
N VAL A 504 2.96 15.64 23.15
CA VAL A 504 2.72 16.18 21.81
C VAL A 504 3.02 17.69 21.79
N MET A 505 3.44 18.20 20.64
CA MET A 505 3.76 19.62 20.47
C MET A 505 2.56 20.38 19.88
N TRP A 506 2.07 21.39 20.61
CA TRP A 506 1.01 22.28 20.14
C TRP A 506 1.61 23.52 19.48
N ARG A 507 1.60 23.56 18.14
CA ARG A 507 2.02 24.72 17.36
C ARG A 507 0.86 25.23 16.52
N MET A 508 0.61 26.54 16.55
CA MET A 508 -0.40 27.13 15.66
C MET A 508 0.16 27.23 14.24
N LYS A 509 -0.69 26.97 13.25
CA LYS A 509 -0.35 27.22 11.84
C LYS A 509 -0.19 28.72 11.59
N ALA A 510 0.80 29.07 10.77
CA ALA A 510 0.92 30.44 10.28
C ALA A 510 -0.35 30.80 9.50
N PRO A 511 -0.98 31.96 9.76
CA PRO A 511 -2.23 32.33 9.09
C PRO A 511 -2.00 32.44 7.58
N ALA A 512 -2.70 31.60 6.81
CA ALA A 512 -2.69 31.70 5.36
C ALA A 512 -3.30 33.05 4.95
N LYS A 513 -2.61 33.79 4.07
CA LYS A 513 -3.15 35.04 3.49
C LYS A 513 -4.43 34.70 2.73
N LYS A 514 -5.59 35.07 3.26
CA LYS A 514 -6.85 34.94 2.54
C LYS A 514 -6.80 35.88 1.33
N PRO A 515 -7.07 35.41 0.11
CA PRO A 515 -7.19 36.30 -1.03
C PRO A 515 -8.33 37.30 -0.76
N LEU A 516 -8.03 38.60 -0.88
CA LEU A 516 -8.99 39.69 -0.64
C LEU A 516 -10.21 39.64 -1.58
N ILE A 517 -10.10 38.87 -2.67
CA ILE A 517 -11.15 38.65 -3.65
C ILE A 517 -11.33 37.13 -3.76
N LYS A 518 -12.51 36.63 -3.39
CA LYS A 518 -12.91 35.26 -3.74
C LYS A 518 -13.03 35.20 -5.27
N ARG A 519 -12.16 34.43 -5.94
CA ARG A 519 -12.48 33.97 -7.30
C ARG A 519 -13.58 32.93 -7.17
N GLU A 520 -14.80 33.30 -7.56
CA GLU A 520 -15.90 32.34 -7.70
C GLU A 520 -15.48 31.22 -8.66
N LYS A 521 -15.83 29.98 -8.33
CA LYS A 521 -15.59 28.84 -9.21
C LYS A 521 -16.51 28.95 -10.44
N PRO A 522 -16.09 28.47 -11.63
CA PRO A 522 -16.91 28.52 -12.85
C PRO A 522 -18.27 27.80 -12.75
N GLU A 523 -18.45 26.95 -11.73
CA GLU A 523 -19.68 26.21 -11.50
C GLU A 523 -20.76 27.03 -10.75
N GLU A 524 -20.38 28.14 -10.10
CA GLU A 524 -21.31 29.01 -9.35
C GLU A 524 -21.91 30.15 -10.21
N THR A 525 -21.42 30.36 -11.45
CA THR A 525 -21.91 31.42 -12.34
C THR A 525 -23.14 31.05 -13.17
N CYS A 526 -23.58 29.79 -13.21
CA CYS A 526 -24.73 29.40 -14.05
C CYS A 526 -26.11 29.52 -13.37
N ALA A 527 -26.18 29.86 -12.07
CA ALA A 527 -27.43 29.82 -11.33
C ALA A 527 -27.74 31.11 -10.54
N ALA A 528 -27.76 32.28 -11.20
CA ALA A 528 -28.53 33.44 -10.73
C ALA A 528 -28.61 34.60 -11.74
N ILE A 529 -29.22 34.41 -12.91
CA ILE A 529 -29.75 35.57 -13.66
C ILE A 529 -31.06 35.99 -13.00
N ARG A 530 -30.98 36.86 -11.98
CA ARG A 530 -32.15 37.61 -11.50
C ARG A 530 -32.58 38.59 -12.60
N ARG A 531 -33.76 38.37 -13.17
CA ARG A 531 -34.46 39.37 -14.01
C ARG A 531 -34.49 40.71 -13.28
N GLY A 532 -33.92 41.74 -13.90
CA GLY A 532 -34.00 43.11 -13.41
C GLY A 532 -35.45 43.57 -13.30
N SER A 533 -35.77 44.26 -12.19
CA SER A 533 -37.10 44.82 -11.96
C SER A 533 -37.40 45.92 -12.99
N ALA A 534 -38.49 45.76 -13.74
CA ALA A 534 -38.96 46.75 -14.70
C ALA A 534 -39.33 48.05 -13.97
N LYS A 535 -38.70 49.17 -14.36
CA LYS A 535 -39.06 50.51 -13.92
C LYS A 535 -40.54 50.79 -14.24
N LYS A 536 -41.42 50.80 -13.23
CA LYS A 536 -42.74 51.42 -13.36
C LYS A 536 -42.57 52.93 -13.49
N LYS A 537 -42.96 53.50 -14.64
CA LYS A 537 -43.17 54.95 -14.79
C LYS A 537 -44.43 55.31 -14.01
N ILE A 538 -44.29 56.08 -12.94
CA ILE A 538 -45.41 56.62 -12.16
C ILE A 538 -45.68 58.06 -12.65
N HIS A 539 -46.93 58.37 -12.97
CA HIS A 539 -47.35 59.65 -13.53
C HIS A 539 -47.43 60.73 -12.42
N PRO A 540 -46.90 61.95 -12.62
CA PRO A 540 -46.67 62.95 -11.56
C PRO A 540 -47.92 63.48 -10.84
N VAL A 541 -49.12 63.21 -11.37
CA VAL A 541 -50.39 63.63 -10.74
C VAL A 541 -50.76 62.76 -9.53
N GLN A 542 -50.29 61.51 -9.47
CA GLN A 542 -50.66 60.58 -8.40
C GLN A 542 -49.92 60.88 -7.08
N VAL A 543 -48.70 61.43 -7.16
CA VAL A 543 -47.87 61.80 -6.00
C VAL A 543 -48.40 63.05 -5.27
N MET A 544 -49.11 63.95 -5.97
CA MET A 544 -49.67 65.15 -5.33
C MET A 544 -50.98 64.91 -4.56
N SER A 545 -51.59 63.72 -4.68
CA SER A 545 -52.82 63.38 -3.96
C SER A 545 -52.59 62.90 -2.52
N GLU A 546 -51.35 62.55 -2.17
CA GLU A 546 -50.98 62.03 -0.83
C GLU A 546 -50.59 63.13 0.18
N PHE A 547 -50.50 64.39 -0.24
CA PHE A 547 -50.27 65.52 0.66
C PHE A 547 -51.61 66.18 1.08
N ARG A 548 -52.25 65.64 2.11
CA ARG A 548 -53.12 66.44 3.01
C ARG A 548 -52.53 66.44 4.41
N GLY A 549 -52.35 67.65 4.94
CA GLY A 549 -51.58 67.94 6.15
C GLY A 549 -52.19 67.41 7.44
N ARG A 550 -51.32 67.31 8.46
CA ARG A 550 -51.67 67.03 9.85
C ARG A 550 -52.67 68.08 10.36
N GLN A 551 -53.84 67.63 10.80
CA GLN A 551 -54.59 68.38 11.80
C GLN A 551 -53.95 68.14 13.17
N VAL A 552 -53.55 69.23 13.79
CA VAL A 552 -53.08 69.32 15.16
C VAL A 552 -54.31 69.36 16.07
N TYR A 553 -54.34 68.51 17.09
CA TYR A 553 -55.02 68.80 18.35
C TYR A 553 -53.97 68.87 19.44
#